data_AF-A0A7R9FZ53-F1
#
_entry.id   AF-A0A7R9FZ53-F1
#
_cell.length_a   1.000
_cell.length_b   1.000
_cell.length_c   1.000
_cell.angle_alpha   90.00
_cell.angle_beta   90.00
_cell.angle_gamma   90.00
#
_symmetry.space_group_name_H-M   'P 1'
#
loop_
_entity.id
_entity.type
_entity.pdbx_description
1 polymer ?
#
loop_
_entity_poly.entity_id
_entity_poly.type
_entity_poly.pdbx_seq_one_letter_code
_entity_poly.pdbx_strand_id
1 'polypeptide(L)'
;MSGNQLMGVQQLRASTTQPQPLHDRTPSQDQLITLHGHTTLIVQKIKECRNTQSVFDACVLNNLNLERPPFDYYNKVRVHVSSRPKPTIKPDVFPDPTPKLPDDYPREPAKYGSRFHWLN
;
A
#
# COMPACT_ATOMS: atom_id res chain seq x y z
N MET A 1 40.16 70.62 0.59
CA MET A 1 38.84 69.97 0.39
C MET A 1 39.02 68.50 0.66
N SER A 2 38.74 68.10 1.92
CA SER A 2 37.78 67.04 2.31
C SER A 2 38.26 65.63 1.91
N GLY A 3 38.71 64.75 2.80
CA GLY A 3 38.29 64.55 4.18
C GLY A 3 36.84 64.05 4.22
N ASN A 4 36.64 62.74 4.37
CA ASN A 4 35.46 62.05 4.94
C ASN A 4 35.71 60.53 4.85
N GLN A 5 36.07 59.83 5.92
CA GLN A 5 35.32 59.46 7.13
C GLN A 5 34.54 58.14 6.98
N LEU A 6 34.94 57.22 7.86
CA LEU A 6 34.40 55.91 8.20
C LEU A 6 32.88 55.90 8.43
N MET A 7 32.22 54.86 7.93
CA MET A 7 31.05 54.19 8.51
C MET A 7 31.20 52.71 8.08
N GLY A 8 31.03 51.67 8.88
CA GLY A 8 30.27 51.52 10.11
C GLY A 8 29.77 50.07 10.09
N VAL A 9 30.16 49.32 11.12
CA VAL A 9 29.89 47.92 11.42
C VAL A 9 28.40 47.56 11.24
N GLN A 10 28.13 46.41 10.61
CA GLN A 10 27.03 45.54 11.03
C GLN A 10 27.43 44.08 10.88
N GLN A 11 28.01 43.56 11.97
CA GLN A 11 28.03 42.14 12.26
C GLN A 11 26.58 41.63 12.29
N LEU A 12 26.20 40.79 11.33
CA LEU A 12 25.01 39.97 11.47
C LEU A 12 25.31 38.89 12.51
N ARG A 13 24.80 39.13 13.71
CA ARG A 13 24.83 38.20 14.84
C ARG A 13 24.15 36.89 14.46
N ALA A 14 24.74 35.80 14.91
CA ALA A 14 24.24 34.44 14.79
C ALA A 14 22.79 34.29 15.28
N SER A 15 21.96 33.63 14.48
CA SER A 15 20.90 32.78 15.04
C SER A 15 21.38 31.36 14.88
N THR A 16 21.93 30.82 15.96
CA THR A 16 22.17 29.40 16.11
C THR A 16 20.80 28.73 16.27
N THR A 17 20.16 28.38 15.16
CA THR A 17 19.16 27.32 15.18
C THR A 17 19.89 26.04 14.82
N GLN A 18 20.37 25.38 15.87
CA GLN A 18 20.80 23.99 15.80
C GLN A 18 19.74 23.20 15.02
N PRO A 19 20.10 22.47 13.94
CA PRO A 19 19.18 21.50 13.35
C PRO A 19 18.91 20.46 14.43
N GLN A 20 17.67 20.41 14.91
CA GLN A 20 17.24 19.41 15.87
C GLN A 20 17.49 18.02 15.25
N PRO A 21 18.12 17.08 15.97
CA PRO A 21 18.35 15.74 15.47
C PRO A 21 17.01 15.05 15.18
N LEU A 22 16.84 14.55 13.95
CA LEU A 22 15.67 13.81 13.47
C LEU A 22 15.63 12.38 14.04
N HIS A 23 15.87 12.22 15.35
CA HIS A 23 15.93 10.90 15.97
C HIS A 23 14.69 10.52 16.78
N ASP A 24 13.73 11.44 16.96
CA ASP A 24 12.50 11.15 17.72
C ASP A 24 11.23 11.44 16.91
N ARG A 25 10.90 10.53 15.99
CA ARG A 25 9.49 10.18 15.72
C ARG A 25 9.43 8.67 15.61
N THR A 26 9.32 8.00 16.75
CA THR A 26 8.91 6.61 16.75
C THR A 26 7.52 6.50 16.12
N PRO A 27 7.30 5.57 15.18
CA PRO A 27 5.97 5.25 14.68
C PRO A 27 5.30 4.38 15.73
N SER A 28 4.85 4.99 16.81
CA SER A 28 4.14 4.30 17.88
C SER A 28 2.96 5.14 18.29
N GLN A 29 1.90 5.07 17.48
CA GLN A 29 0.50 4.95 17.90
C GLN A 29 -0.39 5.16 16.68
N ASP A 30 -0.81 4.04 16.12
CA ASP A 30 -2.19 3.77 15.72
C ASP A 30 -2.98 4.92 15.10
N GLN A 31 -3.17 4.84 13.79
CA GLN A 31 -4.53 4.62 13.31
C GLN A 31 -4.56 3.43 12.35
N LEU A 32 -4.80 2.26 12.96
CA LEU A 32 -5.45 1.15 12.29
C LEU A 32 -6.94 1.51 12.11
N ILE A 33 -7.57 0.91 11.09
CA ILE A 33 -9.02 0.85 10.79
C ILE A 33 -9.58 2.14 10.12
N THR A 34 -9.99 2.16 8.85
CA THR A 34 -11.26 1.55 8.37
C THR A 34 -11.25 1.33 6.86
N LEU A 35 -11.68 0.12 6.46
CA LEU A 35 -12.10 -0.28 5.12
C LEU A 35 -13.17 0.68 4.59
N HIS A 36 -12.95 1.40 3.49
CA HIS A 36 -13.97 1.75 2.48
C HIS A 36 -13.30 2.48 1.30
N GLY A 37 -13.02 1.74 0.22
CA GLY A 37 -13.34 2.11 -1.16
C GLY A 37 -13.03 3.52 -1.73
N HIS A 38 -12.02 4.25 -1.28
CA HIS A 38 -11.57 5.45 -1.98
C HIS A 38 -10.07 5.40 -2.25
N THR A 39 -9.72 5.12 -3.51
CA THR A 39 -8.35 5.21 -4.03
C THR A 39 -7.92 6.66 -4.03
N THR A 40 -7.51 7.17 -2.89
CA THR A 40 -6.71 8.39 -2.78
C THR A 40 -6.02 8.35 -1.42
N LEU A 41 -4.76 8.81 -1.38
CA LEU A 41 -3.98 9.10 -0.17
C LEU A 41 -3.00 7.99 0.32
N ILE A 42 -2.03 7.64 -0.53
CA ILE A 42 -0.61 7.73 -0.12
C ILE A 42 0.08 8.97 -0.71
N VAL A 43 -0.69 9.90 -1.26
CA VAL A 43 -0.27 11.29 -1.29
C VAL A 43 -0.59 11.85 0.10
N GLN A 44 0.27 11.56 1.08
CA GLN A 44 0.52 12.53 2.16
C GLN A 44 0.56 13.93 1.52
N LYS A 45 0.22 15.00 2.24
CA LYS A 45 0.13 16.37 1.70
C LYS A 45 1.49 16.94 1.21
N ILE A 46 2.13 16.27 0.24
CA ILE A 46 3.48 16.45 -0.29
C ILE A 46 3.52 17.68 -1.21
N LYS A 47 2.37 18.14 -1.68
CA LYS A 47 2.26 19.35 -2.53
C LYS A 47 2.88 20.57 -1.84
N GLU A 48 2.77 20.69 -0.52
CA GLU A 48 3.32 21.81 0.25
C GLU A 48 4.79 21.60 0.65
N CYS A 49 5.31 20.38 0.57
CA CYS A 49 6.64 20.01 1.04
C CYS A 49 7.68 19.88 -0.09
N ARG A 50 7.47 20.50 -1.25
CA ARG A 50 8.40 20.37 -2.40
C ARG A 50 9.79 20.96 -2.15
N ASN A 51 9.87 22.00 -1.30
CA ASN A 51 11.14 22.62 -0.93
C ASN A 51 12.00 21.71 -0.04
N THR A 52 11.39 21.00 0.91
CA THR A 52 12.13 20.06 1.77
C THR A 52 12.44 18.75 1.04
N GLN A 53 11.57 18.34 0.11
CA GLN A 53 11.80 17.19 -0.75
C GLN A 53 13.05 17.34 -1.61
N SER A 54 13.27 18.49 -2.25
CA SER A 54 14.46 18.68 -3.10
C SER A 54 15.77 18.61 -2.31
N VAL A 55 15.79 19.16 -1.09
CA VAL A 55 16.96 19.10 -0.19
C VAL A 55 17.22 17.66 0.25
N PHE A 56 16.17 16.93 0.60
CA PHE A 56 16.29 15.52 1.00
C PHE A 56 16.76 14.63 -0.16
N ASP A 57 16.13 14.76 -1.33
CA ASP A 57 16.48 13.99 -2.53
C ASP A 57 17.96 14.25 -2.93
N ALA A 58 18.43 15.50 -2.83
CA ALA A 58 19.83 15.85 -3.07
C ALA A 58 20.79 15.24 -2.03
N CYS A 59 20.42 15.26 -0.75
CA CYS A 59 21.21 14.66 0.32
C CYS A 59 21.37 13.14 0.13
N VAL A 60 20.29 12.44 -0.22
CA VAL A 60 20.29 11.00 -0.47
C VAL A 60 21.09 10.64 -1.71
N LEU A 61 20.98 11.43 -2.79
CA LEU A 61 21.76 11.21 -4.00
C LEU A 61 23.27 11.35 -3.73
N ASN A 62 23.67 12.37 -2.97
CA ASN A 62 25.09 12.66 -2.73
C ASN A 62 25.76 11.68 -1.77
N ASN A 63 25.03 11.18 -0.76
CA ASN A 63 25.61 10.34 0.30
C ASN A 63 25.41 8.83 0.08
N LEU A 64 24.33 8.45 -0.61
CA LEU A 64 23.95 7.05 -0.79
C LEU A 64 23.89 6.64 -2.27
N ASN A 65 24.07 7.59 -3.20
CA ASN A 65 23.92 7.36 -4.64
C ASN A 65 22.57 6.72 -5.01
N LEU A 66 21.52 7.03 -4.23
CA LEU A 66 20.16 6.55 -4.47
C LEU A 66 19.33 7.65 -5.14
N GLU A 67 18.86 7.38 -6.35
CA GLU A 67 17.96 8.28 -7.06
C GLU A 67 16.50 8.04 -6.66
N ARG A 68 15.70 9.11 -6.63
CA ARG A 68 14.25 9.03 -6.48
C ARG A 68 13.65 8.30 -7.69
N PRO A 69 12.89 7.20 -7.50
CA PRO A 69 12.27 6.51 -8.62
C PRO A 69 11.25 7.38 -9.37
N PRO A 70 11.08 7.16 -10.69
CA PRO A 70 10.04 7.83 -11.46
C PRO A 70 8.65 7.42 -10.96
N PHE A 71 7.64 8.23 -11.28
CA PHE A 71 6.26 8.04 -10.84
C PHE A 71 5.71 6.63 -11.14
N ASP A 72 6.13 6.03 -12.25
CA ASP A 72 5.65 4.73 -12.72
C ASP A 72 6.46 3.52 -12.20
N TYR A 73 7.51 3.73 -11.38
CA TYR A 73 8.42 2.66 -10.97
C TYR A 73 7.73 1.47 -10.28
N TYR A 74 6.70 1.74 -9.49
CA TYR A 74 5.97 0.72 -8.71
C TYR A 74 4.82 0.07 -9.48
N ASN A 75 4.38 0.67 -10.58
CA ASN A 75 3.29 0.12 -11.40
C ASN A 75 3.80 -0.82 -12.50
N LYS A 76 5.12 -0.83 -12.75
CA LYS A 76 5.74 -1.76 -13.68
C LYS A 76 5.79 -3.16 -13.11
N VAL A 77 5.36 -4.13 -13.90
CA VAL A 77 5.46 -5.56 -13.57
C VAL A 77 6.93 -5.94 -13.40
N ARG A 78 7.24 -6.64 -12.30
CA ARG A 78 8.58 -7.17 -12.01
C ARG A 78 8.51 -8.69 -11.97
N VAL A 79 9.43 -9.34 -12.67
CA VAL A 79 9.58 -10.79 -12.61
C VAL A 79 10.58 -11.10 -11.50
N HIS A 80 10.11 -11.76 -10.44
CA HIS A 80 10.95 -12.21 -9.34
C HIS A 80 11.42 -13.65 -9.59
N VAL A 81 12.74 -13.85 -9.69
CA VAL A 81 13.32 -15.19 -9.74
C VAL A 81 13.41 -15.71 -8.31
N SER A 82 12.78 -16.86 -8.04
CA SER A 82 12.84 -17.50 -6.74
C SER A 82 13.26 -18.96 -6.89
N SER A 83 14.04 -19.47 -5.93
CA SER A 83 14.49 -20.87 -5.88
C SER A 83 13.43 -21.83 -5.31
N ARG A 84 12.33 -21.28 -4.76
CA ARG A 84 11.24 -22.06 -4.18
C ARG A 84 10.51 -22.83 -5.29
N PRO A 85 10.17 -24.12 -5.08
CA PRO A 85 9.35 -24.85 -6.03
C PRO A 85 7.95 -24.21 -6.15
N LYS A 86 7.39 -24.25 -7.36
CA LYS A 86 6.04 -23.76 -7.63
C LYS A 86 5.04 -24.53 -6.75
N PRO A 87 4.06 -23.85 -6.11
CA PRO A 87 3.03 -24.53 -5.35
C PRO A 87 2.27 -25.55 -6.21
N THR A 88 2.12 -26.78 -5.71
CA THR A 88 1.33 -27.82 -6.37
C THR A 88 -0.16 -27.52 -6.19
N ILE A 89 -0.89 -27.42 -7.28
CA ILE A 89 -2.35 -27.28 -7.26
C ILE A 89 -2.94 -28.67 -6.99
N LYS A 90 -3.62 -28.84 -5.86
CA LYS A 90 -4.41 -30.05 -5.61
C LYS A 90 -5.82 -29.82 -6.17
N PRO A 91 -6.39 -30.74 -6.95
CA PRO A 91 -7.78 -30.63 -7.37
C PRO A 91 -8.68 -30.82 -6.14
N ASP A 92 -9.59 -29.88 -5.90
CA ASP A 92 -10.63 -30.04 -4.91
C ASP A 92 -11.71 -30.98 -5.47
N VAL A 93 -11.56 -32.28 -5.22
CA VAL A 93 -12.59 -33.27 -5.54
C VAL A 93 -13.53 -33.38 -4.34
N PHE A 94 -14.67 -32.73 -4.42
CA PHE A 94 -15.75 -32.92 -3.45
C PHE A 94 -16.46 -34.25 -3.76
N PRO A 95 -16.61 -35.17 -2.78
CA PRO A 95 -17.45 -36.33 -2.98
C PRO A 95 -18.93 -35.89 -3.11
N ASP A 96 -19.73 -36.66 -3.86
CA ASP A 96 -21.18 -36.46 -3.92
C ASP A 96 -21.74 -36.54 -2.49
N PRO A 97 -22.39 -35.49 -1.96
CA PRO A 97 -22.92 -35.50 -0.60
C PRO A 97 -24.05 -36.52 -0.41
N THR A 98 -24.63 -37.02 -1.51
CA THR A 98 -25.74 -37.96 -1.50
C THR A 98 -25.30 -39.30 -2.10
N PRO A 99 -25.12 -40.36 -1.30
CA PRO A 99 -24.92 -41.69 -1.85
C PRO A 99 -26.15 -42.05 -2.70
N LYS A 100 -25.91 -42.57 -3.92
CA LYS A 100 -27.00 -43.07 -4.76
C LYS A 100 -27.77 -44.15 -4.00
N LEU A 101 -29.09 -44.08 -4.02
CA LEU A 101 -29.93 -45.17 -3.52
C LEU A 101 -29.62 -46.45 -4.31
N PRO A 102 -29.61 -47.63 -3.67
CA PRO A 102 -29.54 -48.90 -4.37
C PRO A 102 -30.64 -49.04 -5.41
N ASP A 103 -30.34 -49.68 -6.55
CA ASP A 103 -31.31 -49.85 -7.66
C ASP A 103 -32.54 -50.69 -7.26
N ASP A 104 -32.40 -51.53 -6.24
CA ASP A 104 -33.46 -52.41 -5.70
C ASP A 104 -34.36 -51.71 -4.65
N TYR A 105 -34.16 -50.41 -4.41
CA TYR A 105 -34.98 -49.69 -3.45
C TYR A 105 -36.41 -49.51 -4.00
N PRO A 106 -37.46 -49.85 -3.22
CA PRO A 106 -38.84 -49.75 -3.70
C PRO A 106 -39.18 -48.29 -4.05
N ARG A 107 -39.50 -48.06 -5.32
CA ARG A 107 -39.96 -46.76 -5.82
C ARG A 107 -41.47 -46.67 -5.65
N GLU A 108 -41.89 -46.23 -4.47
CA GLU A 108 -43.29 -45.94 -4.21
C GLU A 108 -43.79 -44.84 -5.16
N PRO A 109 -45.08 -44.88 -5.58
CA PRO A 109 -45.65 -43.80 -6.36
C PRO A 109 -45.63 -42.49 -5.57
N ALA A 110 -45.51 -41.37 -6.27
CA ALA A 110 -45.55 -40.06 -5.63
C ALA A 110 -46.87 -39.87 -4.86
N LYS A 111 -46.78 -39.49 -3.58
CA LYS A 111 -47.93 -39.37 -2.64
C LYS A 111 -49.11 -38.55 -3.19
N TYR A 112 -48.83 -37.54 -4.01
CA TYR A 112 -49.82 -36.63 -4.59
C TYR A 112 -49.63 -36.46 -6.10
N GLY A 113 -49.18 -37.53 -6.78
CA GLY A 113 -48.91 -37.49 -8.21
C GLY A 113 -47.89 -36.42 -8.58
N SER A 114 -48.25 -35.57 -9.54
CA SER A 114 -47.36 -34.58 -10.13
C SER A 114 -47.20 -33.27 -9.34
N ARG A 115 -48.09 -33.02 -8.37
CA ARG A 115 -48.16 -31.76 -7.60
C ARG A 115 -48.27 -30.49 -8.46
N PHE A 116 -48.66 -30.60 -9.73
CA PHE A 116 -48.97 -29.46 -10.57
C PHE A 116 -50.32 -28.87 -10.17
N HIS A 117 -50.46 -27.54 -10.20
CA HIS A 117 -51.69 -26.87 -9.74
C HIS A 117 -52.94 -27.22 -10.55
N TRP A 118 -52.79 -27.82 -11.74
CA TRP A 118 -53.87 -28.08 -12.70
C TRP A 118 -53.96 -29.54 -13.17
N LEU A 119 -53.07 -30.42 -12.68
CA LEU A 119 -53.16 -31.87 -12.90
C LEU A 119 -53.32 -32.52 -11.52
N ASN A 120 -54.53 -32.99 -11.23
CA ASN A 120 -54.81 -33.86 -10.09
C ASN A 120 -54.31 -35.28 -10.39
#